data_AF-A0A379AJ37-F1
#
_entry.id   AF-A0A379AJ37-F1
#
_cell.length_a   1.000
_cell.length_b   1.000
_cell.length_c   1.000
_cell.angle_alpha   90.00
_cell.angle_beta   90.00
_cell.angle_gamma   90.00
#
_symmetry.space_group_name_H-M   'P 1'
#
loop_
_entity.id
_entity.type
_entity.pdbx_description
1 polymer ?
#
loop_
_entity_poly.entity_id
_entity_poly.type
_entity_poly.pdbx_seq_one_letter_code
_entity_poly.pdbx_strand_id
1 'polypeptide(L)'
;MSEFSQTVPELVSWARKNDFSLALPVERLAFLLAIATLNGERMDGEMSEGDLIDAFRHVSKAFEQTHETVLVRANNAINDMVRQRLLNRFTSEITEGNAIYRLTPLAIGITDYYIRQREFSTLRLSMQLSIVANELKRAADAAQENGDEFHWHRNVFAPLKYSVAEIFDSIDMTQRLMDEQQQAVKNDIAELLNKDWRAAISSCEMLLSETSGTLRELQDTLEAAGDKLQENLLRIQDATLDSPDLGFVDKLVFDLQSKLDRITSWGPAGD
;
A
#
# COMPACT_ATOMS: atom_id res chain seq x y z
N MET A 1 14.83 9.57 -10.72
CA MET A 1 13.49 8.95 -10.79
C MET A 1 12.72 9.70 -11.86
N SER A 2 12.31 9.02 -12.93
CA SER A 2 11.69 9.68 -14.09
C SER A 2 10.33 10.26 -13.70
N GLU A 3 10.14 11.56 -13.91
CA GLU A 3 8.80 12.16 -13.93
C GLU A 3 7.96 11.40 -14.95
N PHE A 4 6.94 10.68 -14.49
CA PHE A 4 5.98 10.00 -15.35
C PHE A 4 5.04 11.06 -15.96
N SER A 5 5.53 11.80 -16.95
CA SER A 5 4.70 12.60 -17.86
C SER A 5 4.43 11.77 -19.12
N GLN A 6 3.71 10.65 -18.97
CA GLN A 6 3.11 9.97 -20.12
C GLN A 6 1.63 10.32 -20.13
N THR A 7 1.14 10.78 -21.28
CA THR A 7 -0.29 10.88 -21.52
C THR A 7 -0.93 9.49 -21.35
N VAL A 8 -2.25 9.42 -21.09
CA VAL A 8 -2.96 8.14 -20.93
C VAL A 8 -2.66 7.16 -22.10
N PRO A 9 -2.69 7.59 -23.39
CA PRO A 9 -2.35 6.70 -24.51
C PRO A 9 -0.88 6.23 -24.54
N GLU A 10 0.06 7.07 -24.11
CA GLU A 10 1.48 6.71 -24.03
C GLU A 10 1.70 5.66 -22.94
N LEU A 11 1.05 5.81 -21.78
CA LEU A 11 1.11 4.84 -20.69
C LEU A 11 0.58 3.47 -21.13
N VAL A 12 -0.56 3.44 -21.84
CA VAL A 12 -1.12 2.20 -22.39
C VAL A 12 -0.17 1.56 -23.40
N SER A 13 0.43 2.37 -24.28
CA SER A 13 1.40 1.90 -25.27
C SER A 13 2.67 1.34 -24.60
N TRP A 14 3.14 1.98 -23.54
CA TRP A 14 4.27 1.53 -22.74
C TRP A 14 3.97 0.21 -22.01
N ALA A 15 2.82 0.09 -21.34
CA ALA A 15 2.42 -1.15 -20.67
C ALA A 15 2.35 -2.32 -21.66
N ARG A 16 1.77 -2.10 -22.85
CA ARG A 16 1.72 -3.10 -23.93
C ARG A 16 3.11 -3.47 -24.44
N LYS A 17 4.00 -2.49 -24.66
CA LYS A 17 5.37 -2.72 -25.15
C LYS A 17 6.19 -3.57 -24.18
N ASN A 18 5.94 -3.42 -22.88
CA ASN A 18 6.65 -4.16 -21.84
C ASN A 18 5.97 -5.48 -21.43
N ASP A 19 4.87 -5.86 -22.09
CA ASP A 19 4.09 -7.10 -21.83
C ASP A 19 3.73 -7.25 -20.34
N PHE A 20 3.27 -6.16 -19.71
CA PHE A 20 2.83 -6.23 -18.32
C PHE A 20 1.53 -7.04 -18.22
N SER A 21 1.60 -8.13 -17.48
CA SER A 21 0.46 -9.01 -17.26
C SER A 21 0.54 -9.64 -15.87
N LEU A 22 -0.62 -9.82 -15.24
CA LEU A 22 -0.80 -10.62 -14.03
C LEU A 22 -1.86 -11.67 -14.27
N ALA A 23 -1.49 -12.93 -14.07
CA ALA A 23 -2.32 -14.12 -14.19
C ALA A 23 -2.17 -14.93 -12.90
N LEU A 24 -3.04 -14.64 -11.94
CA LEU A 24 -3.11 -15.32 -10.64
C LEU A 24 -4.44 -16.06 -10.45
N PRO A 25 -4.65 -17.21 -11.13
CA PRO A 25 -5.73 -18.13 -10.76
C PRO A 25 -5.65 -18.51 -9.27
N VAL A 26 -6.76 -18.99 -8.70
CA VAL A 26 -6.87 -19.31 -7.27
C VAL A 26 -5.70 -20.18 -6.76
N GLU A 27 -5.28 -21.18 -7.52
CA GLU A 27 -4.11 -22.02 -7.19
C GLU A 27 -2.79 -21.23 -7.17
N ARG A 28 -2.57 -20.35 -8.16
CA ARG A 28 -1.37 -19.51 -8.24
C ARG A 28 -1.33 -18.47 -7.13
N LEU A 29 -2.48 -17.88 -6.80
CA LEU A 29 -2.61 -16.97 -5.68
C LEU A 29 -2.35 -17.71 -4.36
N ALA A 30 -2.96 -18.87 -4.14
CA ALA A 30 -2.71 -19.70 -2.95
C ALA A 30 -1.22 -20.04 -2.79
N PHE A 31 -0.54 -20.36 -3.91
CA PHE A 31 0.91 -20.57 -3.90
C PHE A 31 1.70 -19.31 -3.54
N LEU A 32 1.35 -18.15 -4.12
CA LEU A 32 1.99 -16.89 -3.77
C LEU A 32 1.79 -16.53 -2.28
N LEU A 33 0.59 -16.79 -1.74
CA LEU A 33 0.29 -16.58 -0.32
C LEU A 33 1.09 -17.52 0.57
N ALA A 34 1.20 -18.81 0.22
CA ALA A 34 2.03 -19.76 0.95
C ALA A 34 3.51 -19.33 0.99
N ILE A 35 4.04 -18.83 -0.12
CA ILE A 35 5.40 -18.26 -0.18
C ILE A 35 5.54 -17.08 0.77
N ALA A 36 4.57 -16.15 0.78
CA ALA A 36 4.62 -14.99 1.67
C ALA A 36 4.53 -15.35 3.15
N THR A 37 3.72 -16.35 3.53
CA THR A 37 3.69 -16.87 4.90
C THR A 37 5.06 -17.44 5.30
N LEU A 38 5.66 -18.28 4.45
CA LEU A 38 7.00 -18.83 4.70
C LEU A 38 8.08 -17.75 4.81
N ASN A 39 7.99 -16.72 3.97
CA ASN A 39 8.91 -15.58 4.01
C ASN A 39 8.75 -14.76 5.29
N GLY A 40 7.52 -14.61 5.81
CA GLY A 40 7.25 -13.86 7.04
C GLY A 40 7.69 -14.58 8.32
N GLU A 41 7.67 -15.91 8.33
CA GLU A 41 8.11 -16.72 9.48
C GLU A 41 9.61 -17.02 9.47
N ARG A 42 10.31 -16.70 8.37
CA ARG A 42 11.73 -17.01 8.21
C ARG A 42 12.60 -16.10 9.08
N MET A 43 13.42 -16.71 9.93
CA MET A 43 14.34 -16.00 10.82
C MET A 43 15.65 -15.62 10.13
N ASP A 44 16.18 -16.49 9.26
CA ASP A 44 17.46 -16.28 8.57
C ASP A 44 17.44 -16.86 7.15
N GLY A 45 18.19 -16.22 6.24
CA GLY A 45 18.41 -16.65 4.87
C GLY A 45 17.27 -16.31 3.90
N GLU A 46 17.54 -16.51 2.60
CA GLU A 46 16.56 -16.32 1.52
C GLU A 46 15.94 -17.66 1.12
N MET A 47 14.76 -17.65 0.51
CA MET A 47 14.07 -18.89 0.10
C MET A 47 14.83 -19.60 -1.01
N SER A 48 15.11 -20.88 -0.82
CA SER A 48 15.70 -21.77 -1.83
C SER A 48 14.65 -22.27 -2.82
N GLU A 49 15.10 -22.88 -3.92
CA GLU A 49 14.18 -23.57 -4.83
C GLU A 49 13.44 -24.74 -4.14
N GLY A 50 14.11 -25.45 -3.24
CA GLY A 50 13.51 -26.52 -2.45
C GLY A 50 12.33 -26.03 -1.61
N ASP A 51 12.50 -24.89 -0.92
CA ASP A 51 11.45 -24.27 -0.11
C ASP A 51 10.20 -23.95 -0.96
N LEU A 52 10.39 -23.43 -2.17
CA LEU A 52 9.28 -23.12 -3.08
C LEU A 52 8.59 -24.38 -3.61
N ILE A 53 9.35 -25.43 -3.91
CA ILE A 53 8.79 -26.72 -4.35
C ILE A 53 7.97 -27.35 -3.21
N ASP A 54 8.45 -27.27 -1.98
CA ASP A 54 7.74 -27.78 -0.81
C ASP A 54 6.46 -27.00 -0.53
N ALA A 55 6.50 -25.67 -0.61
CA ALA A 55 5.30 -24.84 -0.56
C ALA A 55 4.28 -25.24 -1.65
N PHE A 56 4.76 -25.47 -2.88
CA PHE A 56 3.91 -25.89 -3.99
C PHE A 56 3.30 -27.27 -3.76
N ARG A 57 4.00 -28.22 -3.11
CA ARG A 57 3.45 -29.53 -2.75
C ARG A 57 2.24 -29.40 -1.83
N HIS A 58 2.28 -28.50 -0.84
CA HIS A 58 1.14 -28.26 0.05
C HIS A 58 -0.07 -27.73 -0.72
N VAL A 59 0.14 -26.77 -1.62
CA VAL A 59 -0.92 -26.22 -2.47
C VAL A 59 -1.48 -27.31 -3.40
N SER A 60 -0.62 -28.02 -4.13
CA SER A 60 -1.04 -29.10 -5.03
C SER A 60 -1.86 -30.17 -4.32
N LYS A 61 -1.53 -30.48 -3.06
CA LYS A 61 -2.29 -31.42 -2.23
C LYS A 61 -3.67 -30.86 -1.85
N ALA A 62 -3.74 -29.58 -1.48
CA ALA A 62 -5.00 -28.91 -1.13
C ALA A 62 -5.98 -28.81 -2.31
N PHE A 63 -5.46 -28.74 -3.55
CA PHE A 63 -6.25 -28.73 -4.79
C PHE A 63 -6.45 -30.13 -5.40
N GLU A 64 -6.14 -31.20 -4.66
CA GLU A 64 -6.36 -32.61 -5.08
C GLU A 64 -5.69 -33.00 -6.42
N GLN A 65 -4.53 -32.39 -6.72
CA GLN A 65 -3.84 -32.62 -7.99
C GLN A 65 -2.86 -33.81 -7.93
N THR A 66 -2.56 -34.40 -9.08
CA THR A 66 -1.71 -35.61 -9.19
C THR A 66 -0.28 -35.37 -8.69
N HIS A 67 0.22 -36.29 -7.85
CA HIS A 67 1.57 -36.22 -7.27
C HIS A 67 2.69 -36.39 -8.32
N GLU A 68 2.47 -37.23 -9.33
CA GLU A 68 3.52 -37.60 -10.31
C GLU A 68 4.08 -36.40 -11.09
N THR A 69 3.28 -35.35 -11.29
CA THR A 69 3.66 -34.16 -12.08
C THR A 69 4.03 -32.96 -11.23
N VAL A 70 4.07 -33.08 -9.90
CA VAL A 70 4.21 -31.93 -8.98
C VAL A 70 5.49 -31.15 -9.21
N LEU A 71 6.63 -31.82 -9.43
CA LEU A 71 7.91 -31.13 -9.67
C LEU A 71 7.88 -30.28 -10.94
N VAL A 72 7.36 -30.83 -12.04
CA VAL A 72 7.23 -30.11 -13.32
C VAL A 72 6.28 -28.93 -13.17
N ARG A 73 5.15 -29.13 -12.49
CA ARG A 73 4.15 -28.07 -12.26
C ARG A 73 4.67 -26.97 -11.31
N ALA A 74 5.45 -27.33 -10.29
CA ALA A 74 6.11 -26.39 -9.39
C ALA A 74 7.12 -25.52 -10.15
N ASN A 75 7.99 -26.14 -10.96
CA ASN A 75 8.95 -25.39 -11.78
C ASN A 75 8.25 -24.44 -12.76
N ASN A 76 7.15 -24.88 -13.38
CA ASN A 76 6.34 -24.01 -14.22
C ASN A 76 5.70 -22.87 -13.42
N ALA A 77 5.25 -23.12 -12.18
CA ALA A 77 4.72 -22.10 -11.29
C ALA A 77 5.76 -21.04 -10.93
N ILE A 78 6.94 -21.48 -10.51
CA ILE A 78 8.03 -20.60 -10.09
C ILE A 78 8.50 -19.74 -11.27
N ASN A 79 8.71 -20.35 -12.44
CA ASN A 79 9.10 -19.60 -13.64
C ASN A 79 8.04 -18.57 -14.06
N ASP A 80 6.76 -18.92 -13.93
CA ASP A 80 5.65 -18.00 -14.21
C ASP A 80 5.61 -16.84 -13.20
N MET A 81 5.82 -17.10 -11.91
CA MET A 81 5.94 -16.06 -10.87
C MET A 81 7.11 -15.11 -11.15
N VAL A 82 8.25 -15.63 -11.61
CA VAL A 82 9.40 -14.79 -12.00
C VAL A 82 9.07 -13.98 -13.26
N ARG A 83 8.47 -14.58 -14.28
CA ARG A 83 8.08 -13.90 -15.53
C ARG A 83 7.10 -12.74 -15.26
N GLN A 84 6.15 -12.95 -14.36
CA GLN A 84 5.17 -11.94 -13.94
C GLN A 84 5.72 -10.92 -12.93
N ARG A 85 7.02 -10.96 -12.62
CA ARG A 85 7.70 -10.06 -11.68
C ARG A 85 7.15 -10.16 -10.25
N LEU A 86 6.65 -11.33 -9.85
CA LEU A 86 6.23 -11.61 -8.48
C LEU A 86 7.40 -12.16 -7.64
N LEU A 87 8.33 -12.86 -8.28
CA LEU A 87 9.57 -13.32 -7.66
C LEU A 87 10.80 -12.81 -8.43
N ASN A 88 11.83 -12.43 -7.68
CA ASN A 88 13.18 -12.30 -8.21
C ASN A 88 13.95 -13.59 -7.95
N ARG A 89 14.66 -14.09 -8.97
CA ARG A 89 15.57 -15.24 -8.86
C ARG A 89 17.01 -14.77 -8.93
N PHE A 90 17.82 -15.16 -7.96
CA PHE A 90 19.26 -14.92 -7.94
C PHE A 90 20.02 -16.25 -7.92
N THR A 91 21.13 -16.33 -8.65
CA THR A 91 22.02 -17.49 -8.61
C THR A 91 22.85 -17.45 -7.32
N SER A 92 22.91 -18.57 -6.60
CA SER A 92 23.69 -18.72 -5.37
C SER A 92 24.47 -20.01 -5.42
N GLU A 93 25.80 -19.98 -5.30
CA GLU A 93 26.62 -21.20 -5.31
C GLU A 93 26.61 -21.94 -3.96
N ILE A 94 26.06 -21.31 -2.92
CA ILE A 94 26.11 -21.80 -1.52
C ILE A 94 24.81 -22.49 -1.13
N THR A 95 23.70 -22.19 -1.81
CA THR A 95 22.35 -22.66 -1.45
C THR A 95 21.95 -23.90 -2.24
N GLU A 96 21.24 -24.83 -1.60
CA GLU A 96 20.67 -26.00 -2.26
C GLU A 96 19.74 -25.59 -3.41
N GLY A 97 19.97 -26.14 -4.62
CA GLY A 97 19.26 -25.74 -5.86
C GLY A 97 19.94 -24.60 -6.64
N ASN A 98 21.07 -24.07 -6.17
CA ASN A 98 21.85 -23.00 -6.80
C ASN A 98 21.09 -21.68 -7.08
N ALA A 99 19.93 -21.49 -6.46
CA ALA A 99 19.09 -20.32 -6.66
C ALA A 99 18.37 -19.92 -5.37
N ILE A 100 18.27 -18.62 -5.16
CA ILE A 100 17.47 -18.01 -4.09
C ILE A 100 16.39 -17.11 -4.69
N TYR A 101 15.26 -17.00 -3.99
CA TYR A 101 14.07 -16.32 -4.45
C TYR A 101 13.60 -15.29 -3.43
N ARG A 102 13.22 -14.11 -3.91
CA ARG A 102 12.67 -13.01 -3.10
C ARG A 102 11.36 -12.53 -3.67
N LEU A 103 10.39 -12.25 -2.81
CA LEU A 103 9.18 -11.53 -3.20
C LEU A 103 9.55 -10.12 -3.66
N THR A 104 8.99 -9.72 -4.80
CA THR A 104 9.13 -8.35 -5.30
C THR A 104 8.19 -7.41 -4.53
N PRO A 105 8.37 -6.08 -4.63
CA PRO A 105 7.40 -5.13 -4.08
C PRO A 105 5.96 -5.36 -4.58
N LEU A 106 5.80 -5.79 -5.84
CA LEU A 106 4.48 -6.13 -6.41
C LEU A 106 3.86 -7.33 -5.68
N ALA A 107 4.63 -8.40 -5.49
CA ALA A 107 4.15 -9.56 -4.76
C ALA A 107 3.85 -9.24 -3.31
N ILE A 108 4.72 -8.49 -2.62
CA ILE A 108 4.47 -8.03 -1.25
C ILE A 108 3.15 -7.26 -1.17
N GLY A 109 2.89 -6.32 -2.09
CA GLY A 109 1.62 -5.59 -2.13
C GLY A 109 0.40 -6.49 -2.29
N ILE A 110 0.48 -7.48 -3.20
CA ILE A 110 -0.60 -8.45 -3.42
C ILE A 110 -0.79 -9.34 -2.17
N THR A 111 0.27 -9.88 -1.60
CA THR A 111 0.15 -10.81 -0.46
C THR A 111 -0.23 -10.12 0.83
N ASP A 112 0.28 -8.90 1.05
CA ASP A 112 -0.09 -8.08 2.20
C ASP A 112 -1.57 -7.66 2.17
N TYR A 113 -2.19 -7.65 0.98
CA TYR A 113 -3.64 -7.45 0.85
C TYR A 113 -4.44 -8.58 1.50
N TYR A 114 -4.00 -9.83 1.34
CA TYR A 114 -4.74 -10.99 1.83
C TYR A 114 -4.31 -11.49 3.22
N ILE A 115 -3.01 -11.42 3.56
CA ILE A 115 -2.46 -12.11 4.75
C ILE A 115 -2.44 -11.21 5.98
N ARG A 116 -2.13 -9.93 5.82
CA ARG A 116 -2.02 -9.05 6.99
C ARG A 116 -3.41 -8.73 7.51
N GLN A 117 -3.63 -8.99 8.79
CA GLN A 117 -4.78 -8.43 9.52
C GLN A 117 -4.65 -6.92 9.51
N ARG A 118 -5.56 -6.27 8.77
CA ARG A 118 -5.59 -4.82 8.60
C ARG A 118 -6.61 -4.27 9.59
N GLU A 119 -6.18 -4.13 10.83
CA GLU A 119 -6.98 -3.42 11.83
C GLU A 119 -6.80 -1.92 11.64
N PHE A 120 -7.93 -1.23 11.53
CA PHE A 120 -7.95 0.21 11.65
C PHE A 120 -7.63 0.62 13.09
N SER A 121 -6.87 1.70 13.25
CA SER A 121 -6.53 2.23 14.57
C SER A 121 -6.46 3.76 14.53
N THR A 122 -7.38 4.41 15.25
CA THR A 122 -7.38 5.87 15.46
C THR A 122 -6.06 6.32 16.09
N LEU A 123 -5.47 5.50 16.97
CA LEU A 123 -4.15 5.75 17.55
C LEU A 123 -3.05 5.78 16.49
N ARG A 124 -3.05 4.80 15.56
CA ARG A 124 -2.08 4.78 14.45
C ARG A 124 -2.19 6.04 13.60
N LEU A 125 -3.40 6.42 13.20
CA LEU A 125 -3.63 7.65 12.42
C LEU A 125 -3.14 8.89 13.18
N SER A 126 -3.50 9.03 14.47
CA SER A 126 -3.09 10.16 15.30
C SER A 126 -1.57 10.28 15.42
N MET A 127 -0.88 9.15 15.60
CA MET A 127 0.59 9.11 15.60
C MET A 127 1.17 9.54 14.24
N GLN A 128 0.62 9.04 13.14
CA GLN A 128 1.06 9.40 11.79
C GLN A 128 0.90 10.90 11.51
N LEU A 129 -0.24 11.48 11.86
CA LEU A 129 -0.50 12.91 11.71
C LEU A 129 0.42 13.77 12.59
N SER A 130 0.70 13.32 13.82
CA SER A 130 1.65 13.99 14.71
C SER A 130 3.08 14.01 14.14
N ILE A 131 3.53 12.88 13.57
CA ILE A 131 4.83 12.80 12.90
C ILE A 131 4.87 13.75 11.71
N VAL A 132 3.87 13.72 10.84
CA VAL A 132 3.78 14.62 9.68
C VAL A 132 3.78 16.08 10.10
N ALA A 133 2.97 16.45 11.10
CA ALA A 133 2.89 17.83 11.57
C ALA A 133 4.25 18.36 12.03
N ASN A 134 5.02 17.53 12.75
CA ASN A 134 6.36 17.90 13.19
C ASN A 134 7.36 18.01 12.03
N GLU A 135 7.37 17.03 11.11
CA GLU A 135 8.25 17.06 9.94
C GLU A 135 7.97 18.28 9.07
N LEU A 136 6.69 18.54 8.82
CA LEU A 136 6.25 19.61 7.95
C LEU A 136 6.50 20.98 8.57
N LYS A 137 6.31 21.14 9.88
CA LYS A 137 6.70 22.36 10.59
C LYS A 137 8.19 22.63 10.46
N ARG A 138 9.05 21.61 10.67
CA ARG A 138 10.51 21.77 10.52
C ARG A 138 10.89 22.15 9.09
N ALA A 139 10.26 21.52 8.09
CA ALA A 139 10.48 21.86 6.69
C ALA A 139 10.02 23.29 6.37
N ALA A 140 8.90 23.74 6.93
CA ALA A 140 8.41 25.11 6.79
C ALA A 140 9.33 26.15 7.43
N ASP A 141 9.79 25.88 8.66
CA ASP A 141 10.75 26.76 9.35
C ASP A 141 12.06 26.85 8.55
N ALA A 142 12.59 25.71 8.07
CA ALA A 142 13.80 25.67 7.24
C ALA A 142 13.64 26.37 5.88
N ALA A 143 12.46 26.26 5.25
CA ALA A 143 12.15 26.96 4.01
C ALA A 143 12.16 28.49 4.20
N GLN A 144 11.64 28.97 5.32
CA GLN A 144 11.63 30.41 5.65
C GLN A 144 13.03 30.96 6.00
N GLU A 145 13.89 30.15 6.61
CA GLU A 145 15.29 30.52 6.85
C GLU A 145 16.08 30.71 5.55
N ASN A 146 15.64 30.05 4.47
CA ASN A 146 16.32 29.98 3.18
C ASN A 146 17.76 29.42 3.31
N GLY A 147 18.46 29.24 2.19
CA GLY A 147 19.80 28.67 2.20
C GLY A 147 20.32 28.34 0.82
N ASP A 148 21.38 27.55 0.79
CA ASP A 148 21.93 27.02 -0.46
C ASP A 148 21.14 25.80 -0.97
N GLU A 149 21.52 25.30 -2.14
CA GLU A 149 20.88 24.12 -2.77
C GLU A 149 20.87 22.90 -1.82
N PHE A 150 21.95 22.69 -1.07
CA PHE A 150 22.05 21.57 -0.14
C PHE A 150 21.05 21.70 1.01
N HIS A 151 20.91 22.91 1.58
CA HIS A 151 19.89 23.21 2.60
C HIS A 151 18.49 22.88 2.10
N TRP A 152 18.11 23.39 0.92
CA TRP A 152 16.79 23.14 0.32
C TRP A 152 16.55 21.65 0.06
N HIS A 153 17.53 20.96 -0.51
CA HIS A 153 17.40 19.54 -0.79
C HIS A 153 17.29 18.70 0.48
N ARG A 154 18.12 19.00 1.50
CA ARG A 154 18.23 18.21 2.72
C ARG A 154 17.13 18.49 3.74
N ASN A 155 16.76 19.76 3.92
CA ASN A 155 15.92 20.21 5.03
C ASN A 155 14.48 20.51 4.62
N VAL A 156 14.20 20.69 3.32
CA VAL A 156 12.84 20.94 2.81
C VAL A 156 12.39 19.79 1.92
N PHE A 157 13.09 19.54 0.80
CA PHE A 157 12.65 18.55 -0.17
C PHE A 157 12.67 17.12 0.39
N ALA A 158 13.77 16.68 1.00
CA ALA A 158 13.89 15.32 1.49
C ALA A 158 12.84 14.95 2.56
N PRO A 159 12.58 15.78 3.60
CA PRO A 159 11.49 15.52 4.55
C PRO A 159 10.11 15.46 3.88
N LEU A 160 9.82 16.36 2.96
CA LEU A 160 8.56 16.35 2.21
C LEU A 160 8.42 15.07 1.37
N LYS A 161 9.48 14.69 0.63
CA LYS A 161 9.43 13.62 -0.37
C LYS A 161 9.49 12.22 0.24
N TYR A 162 10.30 12.02 1.26
CA TYR A 162 10.62 10.69 1.78
C TYR A 162 9.99 10.41 3.15
N SER A 163 9.33 11.39 3.76
CA SER A 163 8.59 11.20 5.01
C SER A 163 7.14 11.63 4.87
N VAL A 164 6.86 12.90 4.60
CA VAL A 164 5.47 13.41 4.53
C VAL A 164 4.67 12.71 3.43
N ALA A 165 5.22 12.59 2.22
CA ALA A 165 4.56 11.91 1.11
C ALA A 165 4.21 10.44 1.41
N GLU A 166 5.16 9.71 2.00
CA GLU A 166 5.01 8.29 2.37
C GLU A 166 3.96 8.10 3.47
N ILE A 167 3.92 9.00 4.45
CA ILE A 167 2.89 8.94 5.50
C ILE A 167 1.51 9.26 4.90
N PHE A 168 1.40 10.24 3.99
CA PHE A 168 0.15 10.49 3.27
C PHE A 168 -0.26 9.29 2.40
N ASP A 169 0.67 8.58 1.74
CA ASP A 169 0.38 7.32 1.05
C ASP A 169 -0.17 6.26 2.01
N SER A 170 0.43 6.14 3.20
CA SER A 170 -0.06 5.19 4.21
C SER A 170 -1.45 5.56 4.75
N ILE A 171 -1.78 6.84 4.87
CA ILE A 171 -3.10 7.30 5.32
C ILE A 171 -4.14 7.02 4.23
N ASP A 172 -3.88 7.40 2.97
CA ASP A 172 -4.76 7.10 1.82
C ASP A 172 -5.02 5.58 1.69
N MET A 173 -3.98 4.76 1.87
CA MET A 173 -4.13 3.31 1.85
C MET A 173 -5.03 2.79 2.99
N THR A 174 -4.97 3.42 4.17
CA THR A 174 -5.81 3.06 5.32
C THR A 174 -7.27 3.46 5.08
N GLN A 175 -7.51 4.58 4.41
CA GLN A 175 -8.86 5.01 4.01
C GLN A 175 -9.50 4.05 3.01
N ARG A 176 -8.76 3.64 1.97
CA ARG A 176 -9.22 2.63 1.00
C ARG A 176 -9.60 1.31 1.66
N LEU A 177 -8.86 0.92 2.69
CA LEU A 177 -9.19 -0.27 3.47
C LEU A 177 -10.47 -0.13 4.26
N MET A 178 -10.72 1.07 4.80
CA MET A 178 -11.97 1.35 5.46
C MET A 178 -13.16 1.34 4.48
N ASP A 179 -12.97 1.79 3.23
CA ASP A 179 -13.99 1.67 2.19
C ASP A 179 -14.37 0.20 1.93
N GLU A 180 -13.36 -0.69 1.86
CA GLU A 180 -13.59 -2.14 1.70
C GLU A 180 -14.29 -2.76 2.91
N GLN A 181 -13.89 -2.36 4.12
CA GLN A 181 -14.54 -2.82 5.35
C GLN A 181 -16.01 -2.37 5.41
N GLN A 182 -16.29 -1.11 5.04
CA GLN A 182 -17.66 -0.61 4.97
C GLN A 182 -18.50 -1.41 3.97
N GLN A 183 -17.94 -1.75 2.80
CA GLN A 183 -18.62 -2.57 1.82
C GLN A 183 -18.86 -4.01 2.31
N ALA A 184 -17.91 -4.61 3.04
CA ALA A 184 -18.08 -5.91 3.66
C ALA A 184 -19.22 -5.90 4.68
N VAL A 185 -19.26 -4.89 5.56
CA VAL A 185 -20.36 -4.71 6.53
C VAL A 185 -21.71 -4.55 5.84
N LYS A 186 -21.79 -3.79 4.73
CA LYS A 186 -23.02 -3.68 3.92
C LYS A 186 -23.48 -5.05 3.40
N ASN A 187 -22.55 -5.89 2.94
CA ASN A 187 -22.87 -7.24 2.46
C ASN A 187 -23.33 -8.16 3.61
N ASP A 188 -22.66 -8.11 4.77
CA ASP A 188 -23.01 -8.90 5.95
C ASP A 188 -24.41 -8.57 6.46
N ILE A 189 -24.75 -7.27 6.51
CA ILE A 189 -26.11 -6.81 6.85
C ILE A 189 -27.14 -7.37 5.88
N ALA A 190 -26.87 -7.30 4.57
CA ALA A 190 -27.78 -7.82 3.55
C ALA A 190 -27.99 -9.33 3.71
N GLU A 191 -26.94 -10.09 3.99
CA GLU A 191 -27.04 -11.54 4.25
C GLU A 191 -27.82 -11.87 5.51
N LEU A 192 -27.58 -11.14 6.60
CA LEU A 192 -28.29 -11.31 7.88
C LEU A 192 -29.79 -11.05 7.73
N LEU A 193 -30.15 -9.94 7.08
CA LEU A 193 -31.54 -9.58 6.82
C LEU A 193 -32.25 -10.57 5.90
N ASN A 194 -31.54 -11.13 4.91
CA ASN A 194 -32.10 -12.12 4.01
C ASN A 194 -32.37 -13.48 4.70
N LYS A 195 -31.58 -13.84 5.73
CA LYS A 195 -31.77 -15.07 6.50
C LYS A 195 -32.93 -14.98 7.49
N ASP A 196 -32.93 -13.96 8.36
CA ASP A 196 -34.03 -13.67 9.29
C ASP A 196 -33.99 -12.21 9.73
N TRP A 197 -34.75 -11.36 9.02
CA TRP A 197 -34.75 -9.94 9.29
C TRP A 197 -35.16 -9.57 10.72
N ARG A 198 -36.00 -10.36 11.41
CA ARG A 198 -36.44 -10.04 12.78
C ARG A 198 -35.36 -10.32 13.80
N ALA A 199 -34.69 -11.47 13.66
CA ALA A 199 -33.60 -11.85 14.54
C ALA A 199 -32.33 -11.02 14.28
N ALA A 200 -32.15 -10.52 13.06
CA ALA A 200 -30.95 -9.82 12.61
C ALA A 200 -30.87 -8.33 12.98
N ILE A 201 -31.98 -7.67 13.37
CA ILE A 201 -32.03 -6.21 13.56
C ILE A 201 -30.93 -5.72 14.50
N SER A 202 -30.83 -6.32 15.70
CA SER A 202 -29.85 -5.93 16.72
C SER A 202 -28.40 -6.08 16.23
N SER A 203 -28.11 -7.16 15.50
CA SER A 203 -26.78 -7.37 14.91
C SER A 203 -26.47 -6.34 13.81
N CYS A 204 -27.45 -6.00 12.97
CA CYS A 204 -27.28 -5.00 11.93
C CYS A 204 -27.08 -3.59 12.51
N GLU A 205 -27.84 -3.22 13.54
CA GLU A 205 -27.68 -1.94 14.25
C GLU A 205 -26.30 -1.81 14.90
N MET A 206 -25.79 -2.89 15.51
CA MET A 206 -24.45 -2.92 16.08
C MET A 206 -23.37 -2.69 15.02
N LEU A 207 -23.42 -3.44 13.90
CA LEU A 207 -22.48 -3.29 12.79
C LEU A 207 -22.49 -1.87 12.19
N LEU A 208 -23.67 -1.29 12.01
CA LEU A 208 -23.83 0.08 11.51
C LEU A 208 -23.25 1.11 12.49
N SER A 209 -23.54 0.97 13.78
CA SER A 209 -23.09 1.89 14.82
C SER A 209 -21.57 1.86 14.96
N GLU A 210 -20.95 0.68 14.97
CA GLU A 210 -19.49 0.52 15.09
C GLU A 210 -18.75 1.10 13.87
N THR A 211 -19.24 0.78 12.66
CA THR A 211 -18.65 1.28 11.41
C THR A 211 -18.77 2.80 11.33
N SER A 212 -19.94 3.36 11.67
CA SER A 212 -20.18 4.81 11.66
C SER A 212 -19.34 5.54 12.70
N GLY A 213 -19.21 4.97 13.91
CA GLY A 213 -18.34 5.50 14.96
C GLY A 213 -16.90 5.59 14.51
N THR A 214 -16.39 4.52 13.90
CA THR A 214 -15.02 4.44 13.38
C THR A 214 -14.77 5.47 12.27
N LEU A 215 -15.68 5.58 11.29
CA LEU A 215 -15.58 6.59 10.22
C LEU A 215 -15.57 8.02 10.76
N ARG A 216 -16.39 8.30 11.77
CA ARG A 216 -16.44 9.62 12.39
C ARG A 216 -15.15 9.97 13.12
N GLU A 217 -14.63 9.06 13.96
CA GLU A 217 -13.36 9.29 14.66
C GLU A 217 -12.19 9.54 13.70
N LEU A 218 -12.18 8.82 12.58
CA LEU A 218 -11.25 9.00 11.47
C LEU A 218 -11.31 10.41 10.91
N GLN A 219 -12.51 10.84 10.53
CA GLN A 219 -12.74 12.13 9.92
C GLN A 219 -12.41 13.27 10.89
N ASP A 220 -12.86 13.19 12.14
CA ASP A 220 -12.59 14.19 13.18
C ASP A 220 -11.07 14.34 13.40
N THR A 221 -10.33 13.23 13.39
CA THR A 221 -8.87 13.22 13.56
C THR A 221 -8.15 13.87 12.37
N LEU A 222 -8.61 13.61 11.15
CA LEU A 222 -8.06 14.22 9.92
C LEU A 222 -8.36 15.71 9.85
N GLU A 223 -9.61 16.11 10.10
CA GLU A 223 -10.04 17.51 10.10
C GLU A 223 -9.27 18.32 11.15
N ALA A 224 -9.09 17.79 12.36
CA ALA A 224 -8.37 18.47 13.43
C ALA A 224 -6.89 18.74 13.11
N ALA A 225 -6.27 17.93 12.24
CA ALA A 225 -4.88 18.11 11.82
C ALA A 225 -4.76 18.87 10.48
N GLY A 226 -5.75 18.73 9.59
CA GLY A 226 -5.71 19.17 8.20
C GLY A 226 -5.30 20.63 8.03
N ASP A 227 -5.96 21.55 8.72
CA ASP A 227 -5.68 22.99 8.61
C ASP A 227 -4.22 23.34 8.96
N LYS A 228 -3.68 22.73 10.01
CA LYS A 228 -2.30 22.98 10.45
C LYS A 228 -1.28 22.40 9.47
N LEU A 229 -1.60 21.26 8.85
CA LEU A 229 -0.75 20.69 7.81
C LEU A 229 -0.78 21.59 6.57
N GLN A 230 -1.97 22.02 6.16
CA GLN A 230 -2.14 22.90 5.00
C GLN A 230 -1.44 24.25 5.20
N GLU A 231 -1.52 24.83 6.40
CA GLU A 231 -0.81 26.07 6.75
C GLU A 231 0.70 25.94 6.55
N ASN A 232 1.32 24.83 7.01
CA ASN A 232 2.75 24.64 6.84
C ASN A 232 3.15 24.35 5.38
N LEU A 233 2.31 23.65 4.61
CA LEU A 233 2.53 23.49 3.17
C LEU A 233 2.49 24.85 2.46
N LEU A 234 1.54 25.71 2.80
CA LEU A 234 1.44 27.07 2.25
C LEU A 234 2.66 27.92 2.61
N ARG A 235 3.15 27.84 3.86
CA ARG A 235 4.40 28.52 4.27
C ARG A 235 5.61 28.11 3.42
N ILE A 236 5.71 26.84 3.06
CA ILE A 236 6.79 26.34 2.19
C ILE A 236 6.58 26.86 0.76
N GLN A 237 5.35 26.80 0.25
CA GLN A 237 5.00 27.32 -1.07
C GLN A 237 5.36 28.80 -1.21
N ASP A 238 4.97 29.61 -0.24
CA ASP A 238 5.27 31.04 -0.18
C ASP A 238 6.78 31.30 -0.23
N ALA A 239 7.57 30.49 0.47
CA ALA A 239 9.03 30.61 0.48
C ALA A 239 9.69 30.24 -0.87
N THR A 240 8.97 29.56 -1.77
CA THR A 240 9.46 29.17 -3.10
C THR A 240 9.03 30.10 -4.24
N LEU A 241 8.07 31.01 -4.01
CA LEU A 241 7.45 31.86 -5.05
C LEU A 241 8.46 32.68 -5.88
N ASP A 242 9.47 33.25 -5.21
CA ASP A 242 10.45 34.13 -5.85
C ASP A 242 11.70 33.39 -6.36
N SER A 243 11.73 32.06 -6.28
CA SER A 243 12.92 31.23 -6.57
C SER A 243 12.64 30.21 -7.70
N PRO A 244 12.89 30.58 -8.97
CA PRO A 244 12.65 29.71 -10.13
C PRO A 244 13.37 28.36 -10.06
N ASP A 245 14.55 28.33 -9.43
CA ASP A 245 15.39 27.13 -9.28
C ASP A 245 14.78 26.08 -8.31
N LEU A 246 13.76 26.46 -7.54
CA LEU A 246 13.06 25.60 -6.58
C LEU A 246 11.75 25.01 -7.10
N GLY A 247 11.50 25.05 -8.41
CA GLY A 247 10.25 24.53 -9.00
C GLY A 247 9.94 23.06 -8.68
N PHE A 248 10.97 22.25 -8.37
CA PHE A 248 10.79 20.86 -7.94
C PHE A 248 10.20 20.74 -6.51
N VAL A 249 10.47 21.71 -5.64
CA VAL A 249 9.88 21.81 -4.29
C VAL A 249 8.44 22.29 -4.40
N ASP A 250 8.18 23.34 -5.18
CA ASP A 250 6.83 23.89 -5.40
C ASP A 250 5.88 22.81 -5.95
N LYS A 251 6.31 22.07 -6.98
CA LYS A 251 5.54 20.93 -7.52
C LYS A 251 5.24 19.88 -6.46
N LEU A 252 6.23 19.52 -5.63
CA LEU A 252 6.02 18.54 -4.57
C LEU A 252 5.03 19.06 -3.51
N VAL A 253 5.12 20.32 -3.12
CA VAL A 253 4.18 20.95 -2.18
C VAL A 253 2.77 20.95 -2.74
N PHE A 254 2.60 21.31 -4.02
CA PHE A 254 1.31 21.26 -4.71
C PHE A 254 0.72 19.83 -4.73
N ASP A 255 1.54 18.82 -5.04
CA ASP A 255 1.12 17.42 -5.03
C ASP A 255 0.68 16.98 -3.62
N LEU A 256 1.40 17.42 -2.58
CA LEU A 256 1.08 17.14 -1.18
C LEU A 256 -0.21 17.85 -0.72
N GLN A 257 -0.42 19.11 -1.09
CA GLN A 257 -1.67 19.85 -0.83
C GLN A 257 -2.86 19.13 -1.49
N SER A 258 -2.73 18.83 -2.79
CA SER A 258 -3.76 18.11 -3.55
C SER A 258 -4.07 16.73 -2.97
N LYS A 259 -3.09 16.09 -2.34
CA LYS A 259 -3.26 14.79 -1.67
C LYS A 259 -3.89 14.94 -0.30
N LEU A 260 -3.47 15.92 0.49
CA LEU A 260 -4.10 16.25 1.77
C LEU A 260 -5.58 16.56 1.58
N ASP A 261 -5.92 17.39 0.59
CA ASP A 261 -7.32 17.73 0.26
C ASP A 261 -8.14 16.47 -0.10
N ARG A 262 -7.55 15.52 -0.84
CA ARG A 262 -8.20 14.23 -1.15
C ARG A 262 -8.42 13.37 0.10
N ILE A 263 -7.43 13.34 0.99
CA ILE A 263 -7.50 12.59 2.25
C ILE A 263 -8.52 13.22 3.21
N THR A 264 -8.60 14.55 3.31
CA THR A 264 -9.53 15.24 4.22
C THR A 264 -10.95 15.32 3.67
N SER A 265 -11.11 15.39 2.34
CA SER A 265 -12.42 15.30 1.69
C SER A 265 -12.96 13.86 1.61
N TRP A 266 -12.15 12.87 1.96
CA TRP A 266 -12.62 11.51 2.22
C TRP A 266 -13.49 11.53 3.48
N GLY A 267 -14.78 11.65 3.26
CA GLY A 267 -15.84 11.42 4.22
C GLY A 267 -16.89 10.54 3.55
N PRO A 268 -17.89 10.05 4.31
CA PRO A 268 -18.97 9.27 3.72
C PRO A 268 -19.63 10.11 2.62
N ALA A 269 -19.35 9.79 1.36
CA ALA A 269 -20.21 10.20 0.27
C ALA A 269 -21.58 9.65 0.64
N GLY A 270 -22.48 10.57 0.99
CA GLY A 270 -23.69 10.25 1.73
C GLY A 270 -24.48 9.09 1.11
N ASP A 271 -24.89 8.18 1.98
CA ASP A 271 -26.18 7.48 1.86
C ASP A 271 -27.11 8.11 2.92
#